data_AF-A0A212UCS4-F1
#
_entry.id   AF-A0A212UCS4-F1
#
_cell.length_a   1.000
_cell.length_b   1.000
_cell.length_c   1.000
_cell.angle_alpha   90.00
_cell.angle_beta   90.00
_cell.angle_gamma   90.00
#
_symmetry.space_group_name_H-M   'P 1'
#
loop_
_entity.id
_entity.type
_entity.pdbx_description
1 polymer ?
#
loop_
_entity_poly.entity_id
_entity_poly.type
_entity_poly.pdbx_seq_one_letter_code
_entity_poly.pdbx_strand_id
1 'polypeptide(L)'
;MKRYLLSLCLLAASTAAFAQAPSRADSLITRAQQISKQKNYPEAIKAYQQVVKEPTAKPKYKAYSYYNIACYYGLQQDAPNALANLQKALDNGYVNAKHIAEDSDLELLHTHKQWPKLLARARELEEKTLIRRPEDAKLVTTDIDHFWKAYALAQRDTAHASAIFRREYFDKASVGLQDYYSLKIRNDNSFTKEILRRPQYYRSIEPTTRAIATEKPKIVAAFRRFQELYPAVQFQNIYFVVGGWVSGGTVSDAGLLIGADQTAGGPGVNTSELSLLQRNRCAPVSEMPTLMVHELVHRNQGPQNGTLLSYALNEGMADFVAELVTGKAGGANSRLLAYGNAHEKELWEAFKQEMLGTNSDNWIANGRQETPEKPCDLGYYVGYRIVQAFYNQASDKKQALADILSMRDPNTFLVQSGYESGLASR
;
A
#
# COMPACT_ATOMS: atom_id res chain seq x y z
N MET A 1 65.08 -37.10 13.27
CA MET A 1 65.34 -36.15 12.17
C MET A 1 64.11 -36.04 11.28
N LYS A 2 63.55 -34.82 11.24
CA LYS A 2 62.72 -34.17 10.21
C LYS A 2 61.58 -34.93 9.51
N ARG A 3 60.37 -34.62 10.00
CA ARG A 3 59.08 -34.67 9.32
C ARG A 3 59.06 -33.66 8.17
N TYR A 4 58.54 -34.04 7.01
CA TYR A 4 58.11 -33.10 5.97
C TYR A 4 56.58 -33.13 5.86
N LEU A 5 55.96 -32.04 6.31
CA LEU A 5 54.55 -31.70 6.08
C LEU A 5 54.38 -31.26 4.62
N LEU A 6 53.50 -31.92 3.87
CA LEU A 6 52.97 -31.39 2.62
C LEU A 6 51.83 -30.42 2.97
N SER A 7 52.09 -29.12 2.79
CA SER A 7 51.09 -28.07 2.85
C SER A 7 50.24 -28.09 1.58
N LEU A 8 48.96 -28.44 1.73
CA LEU A 8 47.94 -28.30 0.69
C LEU A 8 47.55 -26.81 0.59
N CYS A 9 48.07 -26.10 -0.43
CA CYS A 9 47.57 -24.77 -0.79
C CYS A 9 46.20 -24.90 -1.47
N LEU A 10 45.13 -24.84 -0.68
CA LEU A 10 43.78 -24.61 -1.18
C LEU A 10 43.66 -23.14 -1.61
N LEU A 11 43.69 -22.91 -2.92
CA LEU A 11 43.23 -21.67 -3.54
C LEU A 11 41.73 -21.53 -3.28
N ALA A 12 41.37 -20.79 -2.22
CA ALA A 12 40.02 -20.30 -2.03
C ALA A 12 39.72 -19.26 -3.12
N ALA A 13 39.08 -19.69 -4.20
CA ALA A 13 38.41 -18.79 -5.13
C ALA A 13 37.21 -18.18 -4.38
N SER A 14 37.43 -17.02 -3.76
CA SER A 14 36.37 -16.20 -3.20
C SER A 14 35.50 -15.68 -4.36
N THR A 15 34.42 -16.38 -4.66
CA THR A 15 33.33 -15.76 -5.43
C THR A 15 32.69 -14.71 -4.54
N ALA A 16 33.20 -13.49 -4.59
CA ALA A 16 32.52 -12.34 -4.03
C ALA A 16 31.11 -12.32 -4.64
N ALA A 17 30.11 -12.61 -3.80
CA ALA A 17 28.72 -12.47 -4.16
C ALA A 17 28.46 -10.97 -4.40
N PHE A 18 28.57 -10.54 -5.66
CA PHE A 18 28.13 -9.22 -6.06
C PHE A 18 26.61 -9.18 -5.87
N ALA A 19 26.16 -8.53 -4.79
CA ALA A 19 24.85 -7.90 -4.81
C ALA A 19 24.85 -7.00 -6.05
N GLN A 20 23.97 -7.24 -7.03
CA GLN A 20 23.89 -6.37 -8.18
C GLN A 20 23.61 -4.96 -7.67
N ALA A 21 24.53 -4.03 -7.98
CA ALA A 21 24.33 -2.62 -7.74
C ALA A 21 22.98 -2.20 -8.35
N PRO A 22 22.27 -1.22 -7.75
CA PRO A 22 21.05 -0.68 -8.34
C PRO A 22 21.25 -0.46 -9.84
N SER A 23 20.26 -0.79 -10.67
CA SER A 23 20.41 -0.60 -12.10
C SER A 23 20.76 0.87 -12.37
N ARG A 24 21.40 1.15 -13.50
CA ARG A 24 21.71 2.54 -13.86
C ARG A 24 20.45 3.40 -13.86
N ALA A 25 19.33 2.85 -14.33
CA ALA A 25 18.02 3.51 -14.29
C ALA A 25 17.55 3.81 -12.85
N ASP A 26 17.68 2.86 -11.91
CA ASP A 26 17.31 3.06 -10.49
C ASP A 26 18.19 4.14 -9.82
N SER A 27 19.47 4.18 -10.17
CA SER A 27 20.40 5.19 -9.67
C SER A 27 20.07 6.58 -10.21
N LEU A 28 19.74 6.67 -11.51
CA LEU A 28 19.38 7.93 -12.16
C LEU A 28 18.07 8.51 -11.61
N ILE A 29 17.03 7.67 -11.43
CA ILE A 29 15.75 8.16 -10.89
C ILE A 29 15.91 8.66 -9.46
N THR A 30 16.66 7.94 -8.62
CA THR A 30 16.95 8.35 -7.24
C THR A 30 17.67 9.70 -7.21
N ARG A 31 18.68 9.88 -8.07
CA ARG A 31 19.41 11.15 -8.18
C ARG A 31 18.50 12.29 -8.63
N ALA A 32 17.66 12.08 -9.64
CA ALA A 32 16.73 13.10 -10.13
C ALA A 32 15.76 13.56 -9.04
N GLN A 33 15.22 12.64 -8.25
CA GLN A 33 14.36 12.96 -7.11
C GLN A 33 15.09 13.76 -6.03
N GLN A 34 16.36 13.47 -5.73
CA GLN A 34 17.13 14.26 -4.76
C GLN A 34 17.43 15.67 -5.25
N ILE A 35 17.79 15.83 -6.53
CA ILE A 35 18.02 17.16 -7.14
C ILE A 35 16.72 17.99 -7.10
N SER A 36 15.59 17.35 -7.39
CA SER A 36 14.27 18.01 -7.40
C SER A 36 13.92 18.68 -6.07
N LYS A 37 14.38 18.13 -4.94
CA LYS A 37 14.18 18.72 -3.60
C LYS A 37 14.86 20.08 -3.43
N GLN A 38 15.87 20.38 -4.23
CA GLN A 38 16.61 21.65 -4.19
C GLN A 38 15.88 22.77 -4.96
N LYS A 39 14.77 22.44 -5.65
CA LYS A 39 13.98 23.37 -6.50
C LYS A 39 14.80 24.06 -7.60
N ASN A 40 15.94 23.48 -7.99
CA ASN A 40 16.71 23.89 -9.16
C ASN A 40 16.12 23.25 -10.42
N TYR A 41 15.10 23.89 -11.01
CA TYR A 41 14.32 23.30 -12.11
C TYR A 41 15.16 22.94 -13.35
N PRO A 42 16.10 23.78 -13.84
CA PRO A 42 16.97 23.41 -14.96
C PRO A 42 17.81 22.16 -14.69
N GLU A 43 18.31 22.00 -13.46
CA GLU A 43 19.10 20.81 -13.09
C GLU A 43 18.22 19.57 -12.92
N ALA A 44 17.03 19.73 -12.33
CA ALA A 44 16.05 18.66 -12.20
C ALA A 44 15.60 18.14 -13.57
N ILE A 45 15.33 19.04 -14.54
CA ILE A 45 15.02 18.67 -15.93
C ILE A 45 16.17 17.86 -16.53
N LYS A 46 17.42 18.32 -16.41
CA LYS A 46 18.59 17.57 -16.93
C LYS A 46 18.70 16.19 -16.29
N ALA A 47 18.43 16.06 -15.00
CA ALA A 47 18.48 14.78 -14.30
C ALA A 47 17.40 13.82 -14.81
N TYR A 48 16.14 14.26 -14.92
CA TYR A 48 15.07 13.43 -15.48
C TYR A 48 15.28 13.14 -16.97
N GLN A 49 15.90 14.04 -17.73
CA GLN A 49 16.29 13.77 -19.12
C GLN A 49 17.31 12.63 -19.23
N GLN A 50 18.17 12.42 -18.23
CA GLN A 50 19.06 11.25 -18.22
C GLN A 50 18.26 9.96 -18.00
N VAL A 51 17.22 9.99 -17.16
CA VAL A 51 16.33 8.83 -16.95
C VAL A 51 15.61 8.45 -18.23
N VAL A 52 15.00 9.41 -18.96
CA VAL A 52 14.25 9.07 -20.18
C VAL A 52 15.15 8.58 -21.32
N LYS A 53 16.42 9.01 -21.33
CA LYS A 53 17.45 8.57 -22.29
C LYS A 53 18.07 7.23 -21.95
N GLU A 54 17.91 6.74 -20.73
CA GLU A 54 18.47 5.47 -20.30
C GLU A 54 17.74 4.31 -21.00
N PRO A 55 18.42 3.49 -21.83
CA PRO A 55 17.78 2.43 -22.60
C PRO A 55 17.09 1.39 -21.71
N THR A 56 17.65 1.12 -20.54
CA THR A 56 17.13 0.15 -19.58
C THR A 56 16.02 0.70 -18.69
N ALA A 57 15.68 1.99 -18.79
CA ALA A 57 14.62 2.58 -17.98
C ALA A 57 13.25 2.00 -18.34
N LYS A 58 12.56 1.50 -17.31
CA LYS A 58 11.19 0.97 -17.42
C LYS A 58 10.22 2.06 -17.92
N PRO A 59 9.15 1.71 -18.65
CA PRO A 59 8.15 2.67 -19.12
C PRO A 59 7.63 3.59 -18.00
N LYS A 60 7.37 3.05 -16.80
CA LYS A 60 6.95 3.84 -15.64
C LYS A 60 7.93 4.96 -15.25
N TYR A 61 9.23 4.69 -15.30
CA TYR A 61 10.25 5.72 -15.01
C TYR A 61 10.28 6.79 -16.08
N LYS A 62 10.07 6.41 -17.35
CA LYS A 62 9.98 7.38 -18.44
C LYS A 62 8.74 8.25 -18.32
N ALA A 63 7.58 7.64 -18.05
CA ALA A 63 6.31 8.34 -17.85
C ALA A 63 6.40 9.37 -16.72
N TYR A 64 6.86 8.93 -15.56
CA TYR A 64 7.07 9.80 -14.40
C TYR A 64 8.09 10.92 -14.68
N SER A 65 9.20 10.60 -15.34
CA SER A 65 10.22 11.59 -15.67
C SER A 65 9.71 12.64 -16.66
N TYR A 66 8.99 12.23 -17.71
CA TYR A 66 8.37 13.17 -18.65
C TYR A 66 7.33 14.06 -17.97
N TYR A 67 6.54 13.51 -17.04
CA TYR A 67 5.59 14.31 -16.27
C TYR A 67 6.30 15.39 -15.44
N ASN A 68 7.30 15.02 -14.64
CA ASN A 68 8.06 15.99 -13.84
C ASN A 68 8.78 17.03 -14.71
N ILE A 69 9.33 16.62 -15.86
CA ILE A 69 9.90 17.58 -16.82
C ILE A 69 8.83 18.57 -17.30
N ALA A 70 7.61 18.11 -17.57
CA ALA A 70 6.51 18.99 -17.96
C ALA A 70 6.17 20.01 -16.86
N CYS A 71 6.03 19.56 -15.61
CA CYS A 71 5.80 20.42 -14.44
C CYS A 71 6.89 21.50 -14.31
N TYR A 72 8.17 21.11 -14.41
CA TYR A 72 9.28 22.06 -14.31
C TYR A 72 9.35 23.07 -15.47
N TYR A 73 8.97 22.68 -16.68
CA TYR A 73 8.81 23.64 -17.77
C TYR A 73 7.61 24.57 -17.53
N GLY A 74 6.53 24.05 -16.94
CA GLY A 74 5.38 24.86 -16.59
C GLY A 74 5.67 25.89 -15.51
N LEU A 75 6.40 25.51 -14.45
CA LEU A 75 6.92 26.43 -13.44
C LEU A 75 7.87 27.50 -14.01
N GLN A 76 8.53 27.22 -15.14
CA GLN A 76 9.37 28.17 -15.87
C GLN A 76 8.61 28.96 -16.95
N GLN A 77 7.28 28.83 -17.02
CA GLN A 77 6.42 29.50 -18.01
C GLN A 77 6.73 29.11 -19.47
N ASP A 78 7.27 27.91 -19.71
CA ASP A 78 7.60 27.38 -21.04
C ASP A 78 6.51 26.40 -21.52
N ALA A 79 5.43 26.95 -22.08
CA ALA A 79 4.29 26.16 -22.53
C ALA A 79 4.62 25.14 -23.65
N PRO A 80 5.42 25.46 -24.68
CA PRO A 80 5.77 24.47 -25.71
C PRO A 80 6.46 23.23 -25.16
N ASN A 81 7.47 23.40 -24.29
CA ASN A 81 8.19 22.27 -23.72
C ASN A 81 7.38 21.52 -22.65
N ALA A 82 6.58 22.24 -21.85
CA ALA A 82 5.67 21.61 -20.89
C ALA A 82 4.68 20.69 -21.61
N LEU A 83 4.02 21.18 -22.67
CA LEU A 83 3.06 20.42 -23.46
C LEU A 83 3.69 19.20 -24.15
N ALA A 84 4.87 19.39 -24.76
CA ALA A 84 5.56 18.30 -25.46
C ALA A 84 5.98 17.17 -24.50
N ASN A 85 6.41 17.50 -23.29
CA ASN A 85 6.77 16.49 -22.29
C ASN A 85 5.54 15.85 -21.65
N LEU A 86 4.46 16.60 -21.42
CA LEU A 86 3.21 16.03 -20.92
C LEU A 86 2.63 15.02 -21.91
N GLN A 87 2.69 15.31 -23.22
CA GLN A 87 2.28 14.35 -24.25
C GLN A 87 3.13 13.06 -24.20
N LYS A 88 4.46 13.19 -24.04
CA LYS A 88 5.34 12.03 -23.87
C LYS A 88 5.06 11.27 -22.58
N ALA A 89 4.65 11.95 -21.51
CA ALA A 89 4.24 11.31 -20.26
C ALA A 89 3.00 10.44 -20.50
N LEU A 90 1.97 10.96 -21.17
CA LEU A 90 0.79 10.19 -21.57
C LEU A 90 1.16 8.98 -22.44
N ASP A 91 2.03 9.17 -23.43
CA ASP A 91 2.47 8.10 -24.35
C ASP A 91 3.25 6.99 -23.63
N ASN A 92 3.83 7.27 -22.46
CA ASN A 92 4.53 6.30 -21.62
C ASN A 92 3.68 5.77 -20.45
N GLY A 93 2.41 6.18 -20.34
CA GLY A 93 1.46 5.63 -19.38
C GLY A 93 1.20 6.48 -18.12
N TYR A 94 1.63 7.73 -18.07
CA TYR A 94 1.21 8.66 -17.02
C TYR A 94 -0.19 9.19 -17.37
N VAL A 95 -1.25 8.61 -16.80
CA VAL A 95 -2.63 8.87 -17.28
C VAL A 95 -3.58 9.40 -16.21
N ASN A 96 -3.09 9.81 -15.04
CA ASN A 96 -3.95 10.36 -13.98
C ASN A 96 -4.50 11.73 -14.41
N ALA A 97 -5.66 11.75 -15.07
CA ALA A 97 -6.18 12.94 -15.72
C ALA A 97 -6.69 13.96 -14.69
N LYS A 98 -7.17 13.50 -13.53
CA LYS A 98 -7.53 14.38 -12.42
C LYS A 98 -6.31 15.15 -11.91
N HIS A 99 -5.21 14.45 -11.62
CA HIS A 99 -3.99 15.11 -11.16
C HIS A 99 -3.44 16.08 -12.21
N ILE A 100 -3.40 15.68 -13.49
CA ILE A 100 -2.99 16.57 -14.58
C ILE A 100 -3.84 17.85 -14.62
N ALA A 101 -5.15 17.75 -14.39
CA ALA A 101 -6.06 18.89 -14.45
C ALA A 101 -5.97 19.84 -13.24
N GLU A 102 -5.54 19.32 -12.09
CA GLU A 102 -5.49 20.05 -10.81
C GLU A 102 -4.07 20.53 -10.45
N ASP A 103 -3.03 20.02 -11.13
CA ASP A 103 -1.64 20.36 -10.86
C ASP A 103 -1.33 21.83 -11.22
N SER A 104 -1.03 22.63 -10.20
CA SER A 104 -0.67 24.05 -10.34
C SER A 104 0.58 24.26 -11.18
N ASP A 105 1.50 23.29 -11.23
CA ASP A 105 2.71 23.40 -12.04
C ASP A 105 2.39 23.47 -13.55
N LEU A 106 1.20 23.01 -13.95
CA LEU A 106 0.72 22.97 -15.32
C LEU A 106 -0.33 24.06 -15.62
N GLU A 107 -0.58 24.99 -14.70
CA GLU A 107 -1.63 26.00 -14.82
C GLU A 107 -1.51 26.86 -16.10
N LEU A 108 -0.27 27.17 -16.53
CA LEU A 108 -0.02 27.88 -17.80
C LEU A 108 -0.64 27.18 -19.01
N LEU A 109 -0.79 25.85 -18.96
CA LEU A 109 -1.33 25.07 -20.06
C LEU A 109 -2.85 25.15 -20.11
N HIS A 110 -3.53 25.50 -19.02
CA HIS A 110 -5.00 25.46 -18.94
C HIS A 110 -5.70 26.36 -19.97
N THR A 111 -5.03 27.46 -20.35
CA THR A 111 -5.51 28.41 -21.37
C THR A 111 -4.97 28.10 -22.78
N HIS A 112 -4.08 27.13 -22.92
CA HIS A 112 -3.47 26.78 -24.19
C HIS A 112 -4.47 26.04 -25.10
N LYS A 113 -4.50 26.38 -26.39
CA LYS A 113 -5.46 25.81 -27.37
C LYS A 113 -5.47 24.28 -27.48
N GLN A 114 -4.34 23.62 -27.17
CA GLN A 114 -4.23 22.15 -27.22
C GLN A 114 -4.66 21.46 -25.92
N TRP A 115 -4.82 22.21 -24.82
CA TRP A 115 -5.11 21.64 -23.51
C TRP A 115 -6.39 20.81 -23.45
N PRO A 116 -7.55 21.27 -23.99
CA PRO A 116 -8.76 20.45 -23.97
C PRO A 116 -8.57 19.10 -24.66
N LYS A 117 -7.83 19.07 -25.78
CA LYS A 117 -7.53 17.83 -26.51
C LYS A 117 -6.59 16.91 -25.73
N LEU A 118 -5.55 17.47 -25.10
CA LEU A 118 -4.61 16.71 -24.30
C LEU A 118 -5.27 16.12 -23.05
N LEU A 119 -6.10 16.89 -22.35
CA LEU A 119 -6.82 16.42 -21.17
C LEU A 119 -7.88 15.37 -21.53
N ALA A 120 -8.59 15.54 -22.66
CA ALA A 120 -9.50 14.51 -23.18
C ALA A 120 -8.76 13.20 -23.48
N ARG A 121 -7.57 13.28 -24.09
CA ARG A 121 -6.71 12.11 -24.32
C ARG A 121 -6.26 11.46 -23.01
N ALA A 122 -5.86 12.24 -22.01
CA ALA A 122 -5.49 11.72 -20.70
C ALA A 122 -6.65 10.91 -20.07
N ARG A 123 -7.88 11.47 -20.09
CA ARG A 123 -9.09 10.80 -19.60
C ARG A 123 -9.41 9.52 -20.36
N GLU A 124 -9.28 9.53 -21.69
CA GLU A 124 -9.50 8.35 -22.53
C GLU A 124 -8.49 7.23 -22.19
N LEU A 125 -7.23 7.59 -21.98
CA LEU A 125 -6.20 6.63 -21.59
C LEU A 125 -6.41 6.12 -20.15
N GLU A 126 -6.80 6.99 -19.22
CA GLU A 126 -7.14 6.63 -17.84
C GLU A 126 -8.28 5.62 -17.79
N GLU A 127 -9.35 5.88 -18.56
CA GLU A 127 -10.51 5.00 -18.64
C GLU A 127 -10.15 3.57 -19.06
N LYS A 128 -9.16 3.43 -19.96
CA LYS A 128 -8.64 2.11 -20.39
C LYS A 128 -7.87 1.36 -19.29
N THR A 129 -7.47 2.05 -18.22
CA THR A 129 -6.78 1.46 -17.07
C THR A 129 -7.73 1.06 -15.94
N LEU A 130 -8.98 1.55 -15.96
CA LEU A 130 -9.94 1.28 -14.90
C LEU A 130 -10.42 -0.17 -14.94
N ILE A 131 -10.46 -0.80 -13.76
CA ILE A 131 -11.03 -2.13 -13.58
C ILE A 131 -12.42 -1.95 -12.98
N ARG A 132 -13.46 -2.19 -13.80
CA ARG A 132 -14.87 -1.98 -13.41
C ARG A 132 -15.60 -3.24 -12.99
N ARG A 133 -15.09 -4.42 -13.32
CA ARG A 133 -15.66 -5.70 -12.92
C ARG A 133 -14.73 -6.41 -11.94
N PRO A 134 -15.26 -7.01 -10.87
CA PRO A 134 -14.43 -7.72 -9.89
C PRO A 134 -13.69 -8.91 -10.51
N GLU A 135 -14.22 -9.52 -11.57
CA GLU A 135 -13.57 -10.63 -12.29
C GLU A 135 -12.32 -10.21 -13.08
N ASP A 136 -12.25 -8.94 -13.49
CA ASP A 136 -11.14 -8.40 -14.28
C ASP A 136 -9.95 -8.01 -13.40
N ALA A 137 -10.16 -7.91 -12.08
CA ALA A 137 -9.09 -7.67 -11.12
C ALA A 137 -8.15 -8.88 -11.06
N LYS A 138 -6.86 -8.66 -11.31
CA LYS A 138 -5.85 -9.71 -11.18
C LYS A 138 -5.47 -9.86 -9.71
N LEU A 139 -5.55 -11.07 -9.20
CA LEU A 139 -5.00 -11.47 -7.91
C LEU A 139 -3.72 -12.26 -8.18
N VAL A 140 -2.57 -11.63 -7.95
CA VAL A 140 -1.24 -12.13 -8.33
C VAL A 140 -0.55 -12.72 -7.09
N THR A 141 -0.28 -14.03 -7.14
CA THR A 141 0.38 -14.78 -6.06
C THR A 141 1.74 -15.35 -6.46
N THR A 142 2.22 -15.09 -7.67
CA THR A 142 3.47 -15.66 -8.20
C THR A 142 4.69 -15.33 -7.33
N ASP A 143 4.67 -14.19 -6.65
CA ASP A 143 5.74 -13.77 -5.74
C ASP A 143 5.83 -14.66 -4.50
N ILE A 144 4.71 -15.26 -4.04
CA ILE A 144 4.73 -16.25 -2.95
C ILE A 144 5.55 -17.49 -3.38
N ASP A 145 5.37 -17.97 -4.61
CA ASP A 145 6.13 -19.11 -5.13
C ASP A 145 7.62 -18.79 -5.28
N HIS A 146 7.94 -17.61 -5.82
CA HIS A 146 9.31 -17.13 -5.91
C HIS A 146 9.96 -17.03 -4.52
N PHE A 147 9.25 -16.49 -3.53
CA PHE A 147 9.73 -16.38 -2.16
C PHE A 147 10.07 -17.74 -1.57
N TRP A 148 9.16 -18.73 -1.64
CA TRP A 148 9.42 -20.04 -1.03
C TRP A 148 10.57 -20.79 -1.67
N LYS A 149 10.74 -20.65 -3.00
CA LYS A 149 11.92 -21.15 -3.70
C LYS A 149 13.20 -20.49 -3.17
N ALA A 150 13.19 -19.18 -3.02
CA ALA A 150 14.33 -18.42 -2.49
C ALA A 150 14.62 -18.81 -1.03
N TYR A 151 13.58 -18.94 -0.20
CA TYR A 151 13.68 -19.28 1.22
C TYR A 151 14.33 -20.65 1.43
N ALA A 152 13.89 -21.67 0.68
CA ALA A 152 14.47 -23.02 0.77
C ALA A 152 15.97 -23.05 0.40
N LEU A 153 16.40 -22.21 -0.55
CA LEU A 153 17.80 -22.06 -0.92
C LEU A 153 18.58 -21.28 0.14
N ALA A 154 18.02 -20.17 0.63
CA ALA A 154 18.62 -19.30 1.64
C ALA A 154 18.82 -20.02 2.99
N GLN A 155 17.95 -20.96 3.35
CA GLN A 155 18.13 -21.79 4.55
C GLN A 155 19.30 -22.77 4.45
N ARG A 156 19.67 -23.19 3.22
CA ARG A 156 20.81 -24.11 2.99
C ARG A 156 22.14 -23.37 2.94
N ASP A 157 22.11 -22.12 2.51
CA ASP A 157 23.29 -21.24 2.42
C ASP A 157 22.96 -19.87 3.01
N THR A 158 22.99 -19.80 4.35
CA THR A 158 22.66 -18.57 5.09
C THR A 158 23.72 -17.49 4.90
N ALA A 159 24.96 -17.85 4.57
CA ALA A 159 26.04 -16.91 4.29
C ALA A 159 25.77 -16.08 3.04
N HIS A 160 25.10 -16.65 2.04
CA HIS A 160 24.73 -15.97 0.79
C HIS A 160 23.23 -15.69 0.64
N ALA A 161 22.45 -15.83 1.72
CA ALA A 161 20.99 -15.70 1.69
C ALA A 161 20.48 -14.41 1.05
N SER A 162 21.15 -13.27 1.31
CA SER A 162 20.76 -11.97 0.74
C SER A 162 20.86 -11.97 -0.80
N ALA A 163 21.97 -12.50 -1.34
CA ALA A 163 22.15 -12.66 -2.78
C ALA A 163 21.17 -13.69 -3.38
N ILE A 164 20.82 -14.72 -2.62
CA ILE A 164 19.80 -15.71 -3.03
C ILE A 164 18.42 -15.05 -3.14
N PHE A 165 17.98 -14.28 -2.14
CA PHE A 165 16.70 -13.56 -2.22
C PHE A 165 16.68 -12.54 -3.35
N ARG A 166 17.78 -11.82 -3.58
CA ARG A 166 17.90 -10.94 -4.75
C ARG A 166 17.61 -11.68 -6.05
N ARG A 167 18.37 -12.74 -6.33
CA ARG A 167 18.29 -13.49 -7.60
C ARG A 167 16.99 -14.26 -7.77
N GLU A 168 16.51 -14.90 -6.71
CA GLU A 168 15.39 -15.85 -6.81
C GLU A 168 14.03 -15.21 -6.51
N TYR A 169 13.98 -14.07 -5.82
CA TYR A 169 12.75 -13.39 -5.45
C TYR A 169 12.65 -12.00 -6.07
N PHE A 170 13.56 -11.07 -5.76
CA PHE A 170 13.42 -9.67 -6.19
C PHE A 170 13.67 -9.44 -7.69
N ASP A 171 14.62 -10.14 -8.31
CA ASP A 171 14.89 -10.02 -9.74
C ASP A 171 13.80 -10.67 -10.60
N LYS A 172 12.98 -11.53 -9.99
CA LYS A 172 11.81 -12.19 -10.59
C LYS A 172 10.49 -11.55 -10.15
N ALA A 173 10.57 -10.40 -9.50
CA ALA A 173 9.43 -9.73 -8.90
C ALA A 173 8.35 -9.37 -9.94
N SER A 174 7.09 -9.64 -9.58
CA SER A 174 5.96 -9.00 -10.25
C SER A 174 6.04 -7.47 -10.15
N VAL A 175 5.24 -6.76 -10.93
CA VAL A 175 5.18 -5.28 -10.85
C VAL A 175 4.82 -4.83 -9.42
N GLY A 176 3.93 -5.54 -8.73
CA GLY A 176 3.56 -5.23 -7.36
C GLY A 176 4.71 -5.42 -6.36
N LEU A 177 5.46 -6.52 -6.46
CA LEU A 177 6.64 -6.70 -5.59
C LEU A 177 7.74 -5.68 -5.90
N GLN A 178 7.90 -5.24 -7.14
CA GLN A 178 8.83 -4.16 -7.47
C GLN A 178 8.43 -2.86 -6.75
N ASP A 179 7.15 -2.50 -6.77
CA ASP A 179 6.64 -1.32 -6.07
C ASP A 179 6.76 -1.49 -4.55
N TYR A 180 6.40 -2.66 -4.02
CA TYR A 180 6.50 -2.96 -2.59
C TYR A 180 7.96 -2.90 -2.10
N TYR A 181 8.90 -3.38 -2.92
CA TYR A 181 10.32 -3.28 -2.61
C TYR A 181 10.76 -1.82 -2.51
N SER A 182 10.43 -0.98 -3.49
CA SER A 182 10.80 0.44 -3.49
C SER A 182 10.14 1.22 -2.34
N LEU A 183 8.87 0.94 -2.05
CA LEU A 183 8.09 1.67 -1.04
C LEU A 183 8.41 1.23 0.38
N LYS A 184 8.57 -0.08 0.62
CA LYS A 184 8.60 -0.69 1.95
C LYS A 184 9.91 -1.44 2.26
N ILE A 185 10.28 -2.47 1.48
CA ILE A 185 11.42 -3.34 1.84
C ILE A 185 12.76 -2.59 1.78
N ARG A 186 13.05 -1.94 0.64
CA ARG A 186 14.20 -1.07 0.33
C ARG A 186 15.61 -1.66 0.46
N ASN A 187 15.80 -2.73 1.22
CA ASN A 187 17.12 -3.26 1.55
C ASN A 187 17.11 -4.78 1.73
N ASP A 188 17.84 -5.48 0.87
CA ASP A 188 17.96 -6.94 0.87
C ASP A 188 18.51 -7.51 2.19
N ASN A 189 19.48 -6.84 2.79
CA ASN A 189 20.13 -7.33 4.02
C ASN A 189 19.20 -7.25 5.22
N SER A 190 18.49 -6.12 5.37
CA SER A 190 17.47 -5.95 6.41
C SER A 190 16.34 -6.97 6.24
N PHE A 191 15.84 -7.14 5.02
CA PHE A 191 14.85 -8.17 4.70
C PHE A 191 15.34 -9.56 5.08
N THR A 192 16.52 -9.96 4.60
CA THR A 192 17.10 -11.28 4.83
C THR A 192 17.26 -11.56 6.32
N LYS A 193 17.79 -10.59 7.09
CA LYS A 193 17.94 -10.71 8.54
C LYS A 193 16.59 -10.92 9.23
N GLU A 194 15.56 -10.20 8.80
CA GLU A 194 14.20 -10.27 9.35
C GLU A 194 13.50 -11.59 9.04
N ILE A 195 13.74 -12.16 7.86
CA ILE A 195 13.25 -13.48 7.47
C ILE A 195 13.97 -14.58 8.27
N LEU A 196 15.31 -14.57 8.28
CA LEU A 196 16.11 -15.65 8.87
C LEU A 196 16.08 -15.70 10.40
N ARG A 197 15.73 -14.59 11.07
CA ARG A 197 15.58 -14.58 12.53
C ARG A 197 14.27 -15.22 13.04
N ARG A 198 13.37 -15.62 12.14
CA ARG A 198 12.09 -16.27 12.50
C ARG A 198 11.85 -17.60 11.76
N PRO A 199 12.77 -18.56 11.87
CA PRO A 199 12.68 -19.81 11.11
C PRO A 199 11.43 -20.64 11.45
N GLN A 200 10.94 -20.61 12.69
CA GLN A 200 9.74 -21.37 13.07
C GLN A 200 8.49 -20.75 12.46
N TYR A 201 8.37 -19.41 12.50
CA TYR A 201 7.25 -18.71 11.89
C TYR A 201 7.20 -18.97 10.38
N TYR A 202 8.28 -18.66 9.65
CA TYR A 202 8.30 -18.79 8.20
C TYR A 202 8.10 -20.24 7.74
N ARG A 203 8.68 -21.23 8.43
CA ARG A 203 8.39 -22.64 8.11
C ARG A 203 6.91 -22.99 8.30
N SER A 204 6.27 -22.43 9.32
CA SER A 204 4.87 -22.74 9.65
C SER A 204 3.85 -22.06 8.72
N ILE A 205 4.19 -20.93 8.10
CA ILE A 205 3.27 -20.18 7.22
C ILE A 205 3.36 -20.55 5.74
N GLU A 206 4.27 -21.45 5.34
CA GLU A 206 4.34 -21.89 3.94
C GLU A 206 3.02 -22.49 3.44
N PRO A 207 2.37 -23.42 4.16
CA PRO A 207 1.09 -23.97 3.71
C PRO A 207 -0.01 -22.91 3.60
N THR A 208 -0.09 -21.99 4.58
CA THR A 208 -1.16 -20.97 4.63
C THR A 208 -0.98 -19.91 3.57
N THR A 209 0.24 -19.39 3.36
CA THR A 209 0.50 -18.41 2.30
C THR A 209 0.27 -18.99 0.90
N ARG A 210 0.62 -20.26 0.65
CA ARG A 210 0.30 -20.93 -0.62
C ARG A 210 -1.21 -21.10 -0.83
N ALA A 211 -1.98 -21.26 0.25
CA ALA A 211 -3.43 -21.36 0.19
C ALA A 211 -4.12 -20.04 -0.18
N ILE A 212 -3.45 -18.88 -0.15
CA ILE A 212 -4.07 -17.59 -0.51
C ILE A 212 -4.70 -17.62 -1.92
N ALA A 213 -4.09 -18.35 -2.86
CA ALA A 213 -4.65 -18.50 -4.21
C ALA A 213 -6.06 -19.12 -4.21
N THR A 214 -6.38 -19.96 -3.21
CA THR A 214 -7.70 -20.60 -3.07
C THR A 214 -8.75 -19.67 -2.49
N GLU A 215 -8.36 -18.54 -1.89
CA GLU A 215 -9.29 -17.50 -1.40
C GLU A 215 -9.79 -16.59 -2.52
N LYS A 216 -9.19 -16.63 -3.72
CA LYS A 216 -9.58 -15.78 -4.86
C LYS A 216 -11.09 -15.78 -5.16
N PRO A 217 -11.79 -16.93 -5.23
CA PRO A 217 -13.24 -16.92 -5.46
C PRO A 217 -14.03 -16.17 -4.38
N LYS A 218 -13.60 -16.26 -3.11
CA LYS A 218 -14.26 -15.56 -1.99
C LYS A 218 -13.97 -14.06 -2.01
N ILE A 219 -12.75 -13.66 -2.37
CA ILE A 219 -12.39 -12.24 -2.55
C ILE A 219 -13.23 -11.63 -3.69
N VAL A 220 -13.32 -12.32 -4.84
CA VAL A 220 -14.14 -11.85 -5.97
C VAL A 220 -15.63 -11.80 -5.58
N ALA A 221 -16.13 -12.76 -4.80
CA ALA A 221 -17.51 -12.72 -4.29
C ALA A 221 -17.75 -11.53 -3.35
N ALA A 222 -16.82 -11.23 -2.43
CA ALA A 222 -16.90 -10.05 -1.58
C ALA A 222 -16.88 -8.76 -2.41
N PHE A 223 -16.05 -8.70 -3.46
CA PHE A 223 -16.01 -7.56 -4.38
C PHE A 223 -17.29 -7.37 -5.20
N ARG A 224 -17.93 -8.47 -5.65
CA ARG A 224 -19.27 -8.41 -6.25
C ARG A 224 -20.28 -7.84 -5.26
N ARG A 225 -20.25 -8.31 -4.02
CA ARG A 225 -21.14 -7.81 -2.98
C ARG A 225 -20.92 -6.32 -2.72
N PHE A 226 -19.66 -5.87 -2.71
CA PHE A 226 -19.36 -4.45 -2.60
C PHE A 226 -19.93 -3.66 -3.79
N GLN A 227 -19.78 -4.16 -5.02
CA GLN A 227 -20.37 -3.54 -6.21
C GLN A 227 -21.90 -3.48 -6.18
N GLU A 228 -22.58 -4.50 -5.64
CA GLU A 228 -24.04 -4.47 -5.47
C GLU A 228 -24.49 -3.35 -4.52
N LEU A 229 -23.73 -3.12 -3.45
CA LEU A 229 -23.99 -2.08 -2.47
C LEU A 229 -23.60 -0.68 -2.99
N TYR A 230 -22.52 -0.61 -3.77
CA TYR A 230 -21.98 0.62 -4.36
C TYR A 230 -21.55 0.39 -5.83
N PRO A 231 -22.46 0.59 -6.80
CA PRO A 231 -22.19 0.29 -8.22
C PRO A 231 -21.03 1.06 -8.85
N ALA A 232 -20.65 2.19 -8.27
CA ALA A 232 -19.54 3.03 -8.75
C ALA A 232 -18.16 2.58 -8.23
N VAL A 233 -18.08 1.47 -7.49
CA VAL A 233 -16.81 0.92 -6.99
C VAL A 233 -15.80 0.72 -8.12
N GLN A 234 -14.57 1.16 -7.88
CA GLN A 234 -13.42 0.94 -8.74
C GLN A 234 -12.55 -0.16 -8.13
N PHE A 235 -12.14 -1.12 -8.96
CA PHE A 235 -11.26 -2.20 -8.56
C PHE A 235 -9.80 -1.92 -8.92
N GLN A 236 -8.90 -2.65 -8.27
CA GLN A 236 -7.48 -2.66 -8.59
C GLN A 236 -6.96 -4.09 -8.64
N ASN A 237 -5.84 -4.29 -9.33
CA ASN A 237 -5.09 -5.53 -9.19
C ASN A 237 -4.55 -5.64 -7.77
N ILE A 238 -4.37 -6.86 -7.31
CA ILE A 238 -3.89 -7.19 -5.97
C ILE A 238 -2.66 -8.08 -6.12
N TYR A 239 -1.59 -7.72 -5.41
CA TYR A 239 -0.33 -8.44 -5.41
C TYR A 239 -0.03 -8.94 -4.00
N PHE A 240 0.09 -10.26 -3.85
CA PHE A 240 0.44 -10.88 -2.59
C PHE A 240 1.94 -11.14 -2.55
N VAL A 241 2.61 -10.55 -1.57
CA VAL A 241 4.07 -10.55 -1.44
C VAL A 241 4.47 -10.97 -0.03
N VAL A 242 5.64 -11.58 0.12
CA VAL A 242 6.27 -11.77 1.44
C VAL A 242 7.20 -10.61 1.72
N GLY A 243 6.89 -9.83 2.76
CA GLY A 243 7.52 -8.54 3.03
C GLY A 243 8.52 -8.54 4.18
N GLY A 244 8.51 -9.54 5.06
CA GLY A 244 9.29 -9.49 6.29
C GLY A 244 8.63 -8.63 7.36
N TRP A 245 7.29 -8.66 7.47
CA TRP A 245 6.53 -7.84 8.42
C TRP A 245 6.66 -6.31 8.27
N VAL A 246 7.14 -5.80 7.13
CA VAL A 246 7.34 -4.35 6.93
C VAL A 246 6.04 -3.56 6.65
N SER A 247 5.02 -4.19 6.03
CA SER A 247 3.71 -3.58 5.78
C SER A 247 2.63 -4.63 5.48
N GLY A 248 1.44 -4.47 6.09
CA GLY A 248 0.30 -5.38 5.88
C GLY A 248 -0.44 -5.11 4.56
N GLY A 249 -0.78 -3.84 4.33
CA GLY A 249 -1.33 -3.31 3.07
C GLY A 249 -0.51 -2.11 2.58
N THR A 250 -0.53 -1.84 1.28
CA THR A 250 0.08 -0.65 0.65
C THR A 250 -0.58 -0.41 -0.71
N VAL A 251 -0.95 0.83 -1.00
CA VAL A 251 -1.44 1.23 -2.33
C VAL A 251 -0.26 1.66 -3.21
N SER A 252 -0.24 1.20 -4.46
CA SER A 252 0.64 1.74 -5.52
C SER A 252 -0.13 1.93 -6.84
N ASP A 253 0.54 2.51 -7.84
CA ASP A 253 0.00 2.64 -9.20
C ASP A 253 -0.35 1.29 -9.83
N ALA A 254 0.37 0.22 -9.47
CA ALA A 254 0.10 -1.13 -9.95
C ALA A 254 -1.18 -1.73 -9.34
N GLY A 255 -1.52 -1.33 -8.12
CA GLY A 255 -2.68 -1.80 -7.36
C GLY A 255 -2.40 -1.94 -5.86
N LEU A 256 -3.15 -2.83 -5.21
CA LEU A 256 -3.01 -3.14 -3.78
C LEU A 256 -1.89 -4.14 -3.57
N LEU A 257 -1.00 -3.86 -2.62
CA LEU A 257 0.15 -4.69 -2.28
C LEU A 257 -0.03 -5.24 -0.86
N ILE A 258 -0.17 -6.55 -0.75
CA ILE A 258 -0.57 -7.23 0.48
C ILE A 258 0.58 -8.09 1.00
N GLY A 259 1.00 -7.82 2.23
CA GLY A 259 1.99 -8.63 2.96
C GLY A 259 1.39 -9.98 3.36
N ALA A 260 1.53 -10.97 2.50
CA ALA A 260 1.03 -12.34 2.70
C ALA A 260 1.51 -12.94 4.02
N ASP A 261 2.72 -12.60 4.45
CA ASP A 261 3.33 -13.02 5.73
C ASP A 261 2.71 -12.37 6.97
N GLN A 262 1.80 -11.40 6.84
CA GLN A 262 1.03 -10.84 7.96
C GLN A 262 -0.41 -11.35 8.01
N THR A 263 -0.92 -11.92 6.92
CA THR A 263 -2.25 -12.55 6.83
C THR A 263 -2.09 -14.04 6.54
N ALA A 264 -1.19 -14.68 7.29
CA ALA A 264 -0.84 -16.08 7.13
C ALA A 264 -1.26 -16.95 8.31
N GLY A 265 -2.03 -16.41 9.26
CA GLY A 265 -2.45 -17.13 10.46
C GLY A 265 -3.34 -18.33 10.15
N GLY A 266 -3.60 -19.14 11.17
CA GLY A 266 -4.49 -20.30 11.10
C GLY A 266 -3.95 -21.52 11.84
N PRO A 267 -4.67 -22.65 11.79
CA PRO A 267 -4.24 -23.89 12.44
C PRO A 267 -2.84 -24.31 12.00
N GLY A 268 -1.96 -24.61 12.96
CA GLY A 268 -0.58 -25.06 12.70
C GLY A 268 0.45 -23.95 12.51
N VAL A 269 0.05 -22.67 12.50
CA VAL A 269 0.98 -21.54 12.41
C VAL A 269 1.64 -21.29 13.77
N ASN A 270 2.97 -21.26 13.79
CA ASN A 270 3.76 -21.04 15.00
C ASN A 270 4.13 -19.56 15.13
N THR A 271 3.54 -18.89 16.12
CA THR A 271 3.71 -17.44 16.35
C THR A 271 4.64 -17.11 17.52
N SER A 272 5.39 -18.07 18.05
CA SER A 272 6.28 -17.89 19.22
C SER A 272 7.37 -16.83 19.00
N GLU A 273 7.83 -16.68 17.75
CA GLU A 273 8.89 -15.75 17.34
C GLU A 273 8.36 -14.34 16.97
N LEU A 274 7.04 -14.15 17.02
CA LEU A 274 6.40 -12.86 16.77
C LEU A 274 6.35 -12.00 18.04
N SER A 275 6.35 -10.68 17.90
CA SER A 275 6.01 -9.79 19.02
C SER A 275 4.51 -9.90 19.38
N LEU A 276 4.11 -9.35 20.54
CA LEU A 276 2.69 -9.30 20.93
C LEU A 276 1.82 -8.68 19.82
N LEU A 277 2.22 -7.51 19.32
CA LEU A 277 1.51 -6.82 18.24
C LEU A 277 1.42 -7.68 16.98
N GLN A 278 2.53 -8.31 16.58
CA GLN A 278 2.55 -9.16 15.39
C GLN A 278 1.61 -10.36 15.54
N ARG A 279 1.56 -10.99 16.72
CA ARG A 279 0.59 -12.05 17.00
C ARG A 279 -0.84 -11.55 16.89
N ASN A 280 -1.15 -10.40 17.48
CA ASN A 280 -2.49 -9.84 17.49
C ASN A 280 -2.96 -9.36 16.11
N ARG A 281 -2.03 -9.06 15.19
CA ARG A 281 -2.31 -8.65 13.80
C ARG A 281 -2.17 -9.79 12.78
N CYS A 282 -1.70 -10.98 13.18
CA CYS A 282 -1.54 -12.13 12.28
C CYS A 282 -2.90 -12.80 12.01
N ALA A 283 -3.71 -12.17 11.17
CA ALA A 283 -5.04 -12.67 10.84
C ALA A 283 -4.97 -13.99 10.03
N PRO A 284 -5.94 -14.91 10.22
CA PRO A 284 -5.97 -16.13 9.44
C PRO A 284 -6.31 -15.87 7.97
N VAL A 285 -5.80 -16.72 7.08
CA VAL A 285 -6.02 -16.61 5.62
C VAL A 285 -7.52 -16.60 5.27
N SER A 286 -8.36 -17.26 6.05
CA SER A 286 -9.82 -17.24 5.86
C SER A 286 -10.46 -15.86 6.01
N GLU A 287 -9.78 -14.89 6.62
CA GLU A 287 -10.23 -13.51 6.76
C GLU A 287 -9.78 -12.61 5.61
N MET A 288 -9.02 -13.14 4.65
CA MET A 288 -8.53 -12.41 3.48
C MET A 288 -9.62 -11.63 2.76
N PRO A 289 -10.85 -12.16 2.51
CA PRO A 289 -11.90 -11.36 1.88
C PRO A 289 -12.25 -10.07 2.62
N THR A 290 -12.25 -10.09 3.95
CA THR A 290 -12.55 -8.88 4.75
C THR A 290 -11.41 -7.87 4.66
N LEU A 291 -10.16 -8.33 4.73
CA LEU A 291 -9.00 -7.47 4.53
C LEU A 291 -8.98 -6.87 3.12
N MET A 292 -9.29 -7.65 2.08
CA MET A 292 -9.32 -7.13 0.70
C MET A 292 -10.39 -6.07 0.50
N VAL A 293 -11.56 -6.18 1.14
CA VAL A 293 -12.57 -5.13 1.08
C VAL A 293 -12.07 -3.87 1.80
N HIS A 294 -11.49 -4.00 3.00
CA HIS A 294 -10.90 -2.86 3.72
C HIS A 294 -9.89 -2.11 2.83
N GLU A 295 -8.92 -2.80 2.25
CA GLU A 295 -7.92 -2.18 1.38
C GLU A 295 -8.53 -1.57 0.11
N LEU A 296 -9.56 -2.20 -0.46
CA LEU A 296 -10.27 -1.68 -1.63
C LEU A 296 -11.07 -0.40 -1.33
N VAL A 297 -11.53 -0.23 -0.10
CA VAL A 297 -12.23 0.99 0.32
C VAL A 297 -11.32 2.21 0.19
N HIS A 298 -10.03 2.11 0.53
CA HIS A 298 -9.08 3.22 0.36
C HIS A 298 -8.94 3.71 -1.07
N ARG A 299 -9.18 2.85 -2.07
CA ARG A 299 -9.22 3.28 -3.48
C ARG A 299 -10.49 4.10 -3.81
N ASN A 300 -11.55 3.89 -3.07
CA ASN A 300 -12.89 4.43 -3.33
C ASN A 300 -13.27 5.58 -2.39
N GLN A 301 -12.35 5.96 -1.49
CA GLN A 301 -12.56 7.00 -0.49
C GLN A 301 -12.33 8.42 -1.02
N GLY A 302 -13.08 9.35 -0.45
CA GLY A 302 -12.86 10.78 -0.55
C GLY A 302 -11.52 11.21 0.06
N PRO A 303 -11.10 12.45 -0.21
CA PRO A 303 -9.82 12.96 0.25
C PRO A 303 -9.77 13.07 1.78
N GLN A 304 -8.59 12.87 2.34
CA GLN A 304 -8.29 13.19 3.73
C GLN A 304 -7.82 14.66 3.84
N ASN A 305 -8.12 15.31 4.96
CA ASN A 305 -7.69 16.70 5.23
C ASN A 305 -6.51 16.81 6.22
N GLY A 306 -6.00 15.67 6.70
CA GLY A 306 -4.84 15.58 7.59
C GLY A 306 -5.12 15.70 9.09
N THR A 307 -6.37 15.94 9.51
CA THR A 307 -6.73 15.89 10.94
C THR A 307 -6.82 14.45 11.44
N LEU A 308 -6.69 14.26 12.76
CA LEU A 308 -6.92 12.96 13.40
C LEU A 308 -8.34 12.46 13.14
N LEU A 309 -9.36 13.32 13.18
CA LEU A 309 -10.74 12.96 12.84
C LEU A 309 -10.84 12.40 11.41
N SER A 310 -10.23 13.09 10.44
CA SER A 310 -10.19 12.63 9.04
C SER A 310 -9.55 11.25 8.91
N TYR A 311 -8.40 11.03 9.56
CA TYR A 311 -7.70 9.74 9.55
C TYR A 311 -8.55 8.63 10.17
N ALA A 312 -9.07 8.87 11.38
CA ALA A 312 -9.92 7.91 12.08
C ALA A 312 -11.15 7.53 11.24
N LEU A 313 -11.84 8.50 10.64
CA LEU A 313 -12.98 8.23 9.77
C LEU A 313 -12.60 7.45 8.51
N ASN A 314 -11.44 7.71 7.89
CA ASN A 314 -10.98 6.96 6.72
C ASN A 314 -10.74 5.49 7.08
N GLU A 315 -9.99 5.23 8.14
CA GLU A 315 -9.67 3.87 8.58
C GLU A 315 -10.91 3.12 9.10
N GLY A 316 -11.69 3.78 9.95
CA GLY A 316 -12.93 3.23 10.50
C GLY A 316 -14.02 2.97 9.46
N MET A 317 -14.06 3.79 8.41
CA MET A 317 -14.92 3.54 7.24
C MET A 317 -14.50 2.28 6.50
N ALA A 318 -13.20 2.05 6.29
CA ALA A 318 -12.73 0.85 5.63
C ALA A 318 -13.15 -0.41 6.41
N ASP A 319 -13.05 -0.39 7.74
CA ASP A 319 -13.55 -1.47 8.59
C ASP A 319 -15.07 -1.63 8.55
N PHE A 320 -15.82 -0.53 8.60
CA PHE A 320 -17.28 -0.60 8.59
C PHE A 320 -17.83 -1.10 7.25
N VAL A 321 -17.27 -0.63 6.13
CA VAL A 321 -17.67 -1.12 4.80
C VAL A 321 -17.26 -2.59 4.62
N ALA A 322 -16.10 -3.00 5.15
CA ALA A 322 -15.71 -4.41 5.18
C ALA A 322 -16.73 -5.26 5.96
N GLU A 323 -17.20 -4.79 7.12
CA GLU A 323 -18.30 -5.43 7.84
C GLU A 323 -19.59 -5.52 7.02
N LEU A 324 -20.03 -4.43 6.38
CA LEU A 324 -21.25 -4.43 5.57
C LEU A 324 -21.21 -5.44 4.42
N VAL A 325 -20.02 -5.62 3.84
CA VAL A 325 -19.81 -6.51 2.69
C VAL A 325 -19.67 -7.97 3.11
N THR A 326 -18.92 -8.25 4.19
CA THR A 326 -18.58 -9.63 4.58
C THR A 326 -19.39 -10.18 5.74
N GLY A 327 -20.12 -9.32 6.46
CA GLY A 327 -20.84 -9.66 7.68
C GLY A 327 -19.94 -9.86 8.90
N LYS A 328 -18.62 -9.60 8.80
CA LYS A 328 -17.70 -9.72 9.92
C LYS A 328 -17.72 -8.45 10.77
N ALA A 329 -18.25 -8.55 11.99
CA ALA A 329 -18.28 -7.44 12.94
C ALA A 329 -16.88 -6.83 13.16
N GLY A 330 -16.78 -5.50 13.02
CA GLY A 330 -15.55 -4.72 13.16
C GLY A 330 -14.59 -4.83 11.98
N GLY A 331 -15.01 -5.44 10.86
CA GLY A 331 -14.21 -5.51 9.64
C GLY A 331 -12.87 -6.20 9.83
N ALA A 332 -11.82 -5.59 9.25
CA ALA A 332 -10.46 -6.14 9.29
C ALA A 332 -9.83 -5.98 10.69
N ASN A 333 -10.24 -4.96 11.45
CA ASN A 333 -9.76 -4.69 12.81
C ASN A 333 -10.73 -5.13 13.92
N SER A 334 -11.45 -6.25 13.72
CA SER A 334 -12.42 -6.79 14.69
C SER A 334 -11.85 -6.98 16.10
N ARG A 335 -10.52 -7.15 16.24
CA ARG A 335 -9.81 -7.23 17.52
C ARG A 335 -10.06 -6.02 18.44
N LEU A 336 -10.36 -4.85 17.88
CA LEU A 336 -10.54 -3.61 18.63
C LEU A 336 -11.91 -3.53 19.32
N LEU A 337 -12.91 -4.27 18.82
CA LEU A 337 -14.30 -4.12 19.27
C LEU A 337 -14.49 -4.42 20.76
N ALA A 338 -13.85 -5.47 21.28
CA ALA A 338 -14.05 -5.89 22.66
C ALA A 338 -13.63 -4.79 23.65
N TYR A 339 -12.41 -4.27 23.49
CA TYR A 339 -11.91 -3.15 24.31
C TYR A 339 -12.66 -1.86 24.01
N GLY A 340 -12.85 -1.54 22.73
CA GLY A 340 -13.52 -0.31 22.31
C GLY A 340 -14.93 -0.19 22.87
N ASN A 341 -15.73 -1.27 22.84
CA ASN A 341 -17.09 -1.28 23.39
C ASN A 341 -17.09 -1.15 24.92
N ALA A 342 -16.14 -1.79 25.61
CA ALA A 342 -16.02 -1.70 27.06
C ALA A 342 -15.60 -0.29 27.53
N HIS A 343 -14.86 0.45 26.72
CA HIS A 343 -14.26 1.74 27.05
C HIS A 343 -14.77 2.90 26.17
N GLU A 344 -15.93 2.76 25.52
CA GLU A 344 -16.37 3.67 24.45
C GLU A 344 -16.44 5.13 24.90
N LYS A 345 -17.01 5.40 26.08
CA LYS A 345 -17.14 6.75 26.63
C LYS A 345 -15.77 7.38 26.95
N GLU A 346 -14.88 6.60 27.56
CA GLU A 346 -13.52 7.06 27.91
C GLU A 346 -12.70 7.39 26.65
N LEU A 347 -12.80 6.53 25.63
CA LEU A 347 -12.14 6.74 24.34
C LEU A 347 -12.68 7.98 23.64
N TRP A 348 -13.99 8.19 23.65
CA TRP A 348 -14.58 9.38 23.03
C TRP A 348 -14.11 10.68 23.70
N GLU A 349 -14.13 10.74 25.03
CA GLU A 349 -13.70 11.95 25.75
C GLU A 349 -12.23 12.28 25.51
N ALA A 350 -11.35 11.27 25.46
CA ALA A 350 -9.96 11.47 25.09
C ALA A 350 -9.80 11.91 23.62
N PHE A 351 -10.50 11.25 22.70
CA PHE A 351 -10.39 11.53 21.26
C PHE A 351 -10.81 12.96 20.91
N LYS A 352 -11.90 13.45 21.51
CA LYS A 352 -12.41 14.82 21.29
C LYS A 352 -11.36 15.91 21.55
N GLN A 353 -10.46 15.69 22.51
CA GLN A 353 -9.43 16.68 22.84
C GLN A 353 -8.37 16.81 21.74
N GLU A 354 -8.18 15.76 20.93
CA GLU A 354 -7.10 15.68 19.93
C GLU A 354 -7.60 15.73 18.48
N MET A 355 -8.87 15.38 18.22
CA MET A 355 -9.38 15.04 16.88
C MET A 355 -9.24 16.13 15.81
N LEU A 356 -9.21 17.40 16.21
CA LEU A 356 -9.06 18.54 15.29
C LEU A 356 -7.60 18.83 14.94
N GLY A 357 -6.65 18.29 15.71
CA GLY A 357 -5.22 18.40 15.46
C GLY A 357 -4.74 17.42 14.38
N THR A 358 -3.47 17.56 13.99
CA THR A 358 -2.80 16.68 13.02
C THR A 358 -1.93 15.62 13.66
N ASN A 359 -1.76 15.66 14.99
CA ASN A 359 -1.04 14.61 15.73
C ASN A 359 -1.96 13.40 15.91
N SER A 360 -1.50 12.24 15.44
CA SER A 360 -2.24 10.97 15.52
C SER A 360 -1.50 9.89 16.32
N ASP A 361 -0.37 10.23 16.95
CA ASP A 361 0.55 9.28 17.59
C ASP A 361 -0.08 8.46 18.73
N ASN A 362 -1.18 8.94 19.33
CA ASN A 362 -1.93 8.23 20.37
C ASN A 362 -3.03 7.31 19.84
N TRP A 363 -3.32 7.36 18.54
CA TRP A 363 -4.56 6.82 17.98
C TRP A 363 -4.37 5.97 16.73
N ILE A 364 -3.37 6.26 15.90
CA ILE A 364 -3.16 5.65 14.58
C ILE A 364 -1.73 5.15 14.46
N ALA A 365 -1.55 3.92 13.97
CA ALA A 365 -0.26 3.29 13.77
C ALA A 365 0.66 3.29 15.02
N ASN A 366 0.06 3.36 16.22
CA ASN A 366 0.74 3.54 17.49
C ASN A 366 1.12 2.20 18.14
N GLY A 367 1.61 1.26 17.33
CA GLY A 367 1.87 -0.13 17.74
C GLY A 367 2.82 -0.32 18.92
N ARG A 368 3.61 0.70 19.28
CA ARG A 368 4.45 0.70 20.49
C ARG A 368 3.64 0.76 21.78
N GLN A 369 2.37 1.13 21.71
CA GLN A 369 1.45 1.24 22.84
C GLN A 369 0.59 -0.02 23.04
N GLU A 370 0.74 -1.06 22.22
CA GLU A 370 0.01 -2.32 22.38
C GLU A 370 0.41 -3.02 23.68
N THR A 371 -0.57 -3.34 24.52
CA THR A 371 -0.41 -4.17 25.72
C THR A 371 -1.36 -5.38 25.66
N PRO A 372 -1.18 -6.39 26.54
CA PRO A 372 -2.12 -7.52 26.59
C PRO A 372 -3.57 -7.10 26.91
N GLU A 373 -3.77 -5.99 27.62
CA GLU A 373 -5.07 -5.49 28.06
C GLU A 373 -5.63 -4.37 27.17
N LYS A 374 -4.77 -3.62 26.47
CA LYS A 374 -5.16 -2.47 25.65
C LYS A 374 -4.56 -2.57 24.24
N PRO A 375 -5.40 -2.72 23.20
CA PRO A 375 -4.91 -2.70 21.83
C PRO A 375 -4.49 -1.28 21.41
N CYS A 376 -3.50 -1.19 20.53
CA CYS A 376 -3.21 0.01 19.78
C CYS A 376 -4.23 0.24 18.64
N ASP A 377 -4.10 1.36 17.93
CA ASP A 377 -4.92 1.80 16.80
C ASP A 377 -6.39 2.09 17.12
N LEU A 378 -6.71 2.50 18.35
CA LEU A 378 -8.10 2.74 18.77
C LEU A 378 -8.79 3.90 18.02
N GLY A 379 -8.05 4.70 17.23
CA GLY A 379 -8.64 5.66 16.30
C GLY A 379 -9.51 4.98 15.23
N TYR A 380 -9.14 3.77 14.80
CA TYR A 380 -9.94 2.95 13.86
C TYR A 380 -11.30 2.64 14.45
N TYR A 381 -11.33 2.22 15.72
CA TYR A 381 -12.57 1.93 16.44
C TYR A 381 -13.47 3.17 16.56
N VAL A 382 -12.92 4.32 16.95
CA VAL A 382 -13.70 5.56 17.09
C VAL A 382 -14.31 5.96 15.74
N GLY A 383 -13.51 5.97 14.67
CA GLY A 383 -14.00 6.26 13.33
C GLY A 383 -15.06 5.27 12.86
N TYR A 384 -14.87 3.98 13.13
CA TYR A 384 -15.81 2.92 12.81
C TYR A 384 -17.17 3.17 13.49
N ARG A 385 -17.18 3.55 14.77
CA ARG A 385 -18.42 3.85 15.51
C ARG A 385 -19.13 5.10 15.00
N ILE A 386 -18.39 6.14 14.59
CA ILE A 386 -18.98 7.34 13.98
C ILE A 386 -19.64 6.99 12.63
N VAL A 387 -18.93 6.27 11.76
CA VAL A 387 -19.45 5.85 10.45
C VAL A 387 -20.65 4.92 10.61
N GLN A 388 -20.59 3.98 11.55
CA GLN A 388 -21.70 3.09 11.88
C GLN A 388 -22.92 3.87 12.37
N ALA A 389 -22.75 4.88 13.24
CA ALA A 389 -23.84 5.72 13.71
C ALA A 389 -24.54 6.45 12.56
N PHE A 390 -23.76 7.09 11.67
CA PHE A 390 -24.27 7.74 10.47
C PHE A 390 -25.06 6.78 9.57
N TYR A 391 -24.49 5.61 9.27
CA TYR A 391 -25.16 4.62 8.44
C TYR A 391 -26.45 4.11 9.08
N ASN A 392 -26.45 3.84 10.38
CA ASN A 392 -27.58 3.22 11.08
C ASN A 392 -28.82 4.12 11.12
N GLN A 393 -28.67 5.43 11.30
CA GLN A 393 -29.79 6.37 11.30
C GLN A 393 -30.33 6.69 9.90
N ALA A 394 -29.52 6.49 8.85
CA ALA A 394 -29.94 6.82 7.49
C ALA A 394 -31.08 5.90 7.02
N SER A 395 -32.10 6.49 6.41
CA SER A 395 -33.21 5.71 5.82
C SER A 395 -32.81 5.06 4.50
N ASP A 396 -32.08 5.79 3.65
CA ASP A 396 -31.50 5.25 2.42
C ASP A 396 -30.08 4.75 2.68
N LYS A 397 -29.93 3.44 2.82
CA LYS A 397 -28.62 2.80 3.06
C LYS A 397 -27.67 2.89 1.87
N LYS A 398 -28.18 2.93 0.63
CA LYS A 398 -27.32 3.04 -0.56
C LYS A 398 -26.74 4.44 -0.67
N GLN A 399 -27.58 5.46 -0.44
CA GLN A 399 -27.12 6.85 -0.39
C GLN A 399 -26.14 7.05 0.77
N ALA A 400 -26.44 6.50 1.95
CA ALA A 400 -25.53 6.59 3.10
C ALA A 400 -24.14 6.01 2.81
N LEU A 401 -24.05 4.86 2.15
CA LEU A 401 -22.77 4.28 1.75
C LEU A 401 -22.03 5.16 0.73
N ALA A 402 -22.74 5.77 -0.22
CA ALA A 402 -22.16 6.70 -1.17
C ALA A 402 -21.63 7.97 -0.47
N ASP A 403 -22.38 8.53 0.49
CA ASP A 403 -21.98 9.70 1.27
C ASP A 403 -20.77 9.40 2.18
N ILE A 404 -20.75 8.21 2.79
CA ILE A 404 -19.61 7.68 3.53
C ILE A 404 -18.37 7.66 2.63
N LEU A 405 -18.42 6.95 1.50
CA LEU A 405 -17.26 6.79 0.62
C LEU A 405 -16.82 8.11 -0.03
N SER A 406 -17.73 9.06 -0.26
CA SER A 406 -17.43 10.34 -0.89
C SER A 406 -17.21 11.51 0.08
N MET A 407 -17.11 11.23 1.39
CA MET A 407 -16.97 12.22 2.45
C MET A 407 -15.81 13.20 2.18
N ARG A 408 -16.09 14.50 2.37
CA ARG A 408 -15.10 15.59 2.21
C ARG A 408 -14.93 16.48 3.45
N ASP A 409 -15.95 16.56 4.30
CA ASP A 409 -15.94 17.35 5.52
C ASP A 409 -16.15 16.44 6.75
N PRO A 410 -15.06 16.02 7.40
CA PRO A 410 -15.10 15.19 8.61
C PRO A 410 -15.91 15.78 9.76
N ASN A 411 -15.90 17.11 9.94
CA ASN A 411 -16.58 17.76 11.06
C ASN A 411 -18.09 17.74 10.85
N THR A 412 -18.52 18.13 9.65
CA THR A 412 -19.94 18.05 9.27
C THR A 412 -20.43 16.60 9.32
N PHE A 413 -19.63 15.65 8.83
CA PHE A 413 -19.98 14.23 8.90
C PHE A 413 -20.15 13.72 10.34
N LEU A 414 -19.25 14.10 11.25
CA LEU A 414 -19.36 13.76 12.67
C LEU A 414 -20.66 14.30 13.28
N VAL A 415 -21.01 15.57 13.04
CA VAL A 415 -22.27 16.15 13.53
C VAL A 415 -23.46 15.40 12.95
N GLN A 416 -23.46 15.18 11.63
CA GLN A 416 -24.52 14.46 10.94
C GLN A 416 -24.67 13.02 11.44
N SER A 417 -23.59 12.35 11.86
CA SER A 417 -23.63 10.97 12.33
C SER A 417 -24.50 10.75 13.57
N GLY A 418 -24.75 11.81 14.35
CA GLY A 418 -25.44 11.70 15.64
C GLY A 418 -24.66 10.89 16.69
N TYR A 419 -23.38 10.58 16.45
CA TYR A 419 -22.59 9.71 17.33
C TYR A 419 -22.48 10.27 18.75
N GLU A 420 -22.12 11.55 18.90
CA GLU A 420 -21.92 12.16 20.23
C GLU A 420 -23.22 12.23 21.04
N SER A 421 -24.32 12.67 20.42
CA SER A 421 -25.64 12.71 21.08
C SER A 421 -26.14 11.31 21.43
N GLY A 422 -25.93 10.34 20.53
CA GLY A 422 -26.25 8.94 20.77
C GLY A 422 -25.48 8.35 21.94
N LEU A 423 -24.18 8.65 22.07
CA LEU A 423 -23.34 8.18 23.16
C LEU A 423 -23.72 8.80 24.51
N ALA A 424 -24.09 10.08 24.54
CA ALA A 424 -24.55 10.75 25.75
C ALA A 424 -25.89 10.21 26.28
N SER A 425 -26.71 9.59 25.42
CA SER A 425 -28.03 9.04 25.77
C SER A 425 -28.03 7.60 26.32
N ARG A 426 -26.89 6.91 26.26
CA ARG A 426 -26.67 5.53 26.77
C ARG A 426 -25.94 5.56 28.09
#